data_AF-A0A7C7W5S3-F1
#
_entry.id   AF-A0A7C7W5S3-F1
#
_cell.length_a   1.000
_cell.length_b   1.000
_cell.length_c   1.000
_cell.angle_alpha   90.00
_cell.angle_beta   90.00
_cell.angle_gamma   90.00
#
_symmetry.space_group_name_H-M   'P 1'
#
loop_
_entity.id
_entity.type
_entity.pdbx_description
1 polymer ?
#
loop_
_entity_poly.entity_id
_entity_poly.type
_entity_poly.pdbx_seq_one_letter_code
_entity_poly.pdbx_strand_id
1 'polypeptide(L)'
;MTESVNLSMSKKIHAVYFGDLSKDTVKEVWNKESYKRFREIRRNMAENILWCGDCPYSTLGCFYTKTNEMDRYANIPGCSECIYGLNLAQCNI
;
A
#
# COMPACT_ATOMS: atom_id res chain seq x y z
N MET A 1 3.82 2.32 28.12
CA MET A 1 4.73 1.19 27.88
C MET A 1 4.16 0.40 26.72
N THR A 2 4.77 0.51 25.54
CA THR A 2 4.41 -0.32 24.39
C THR A 2 5.71 -0.88 23.85
N GLU A 3 5.84 -2.20 23.96
CA GLU A 3 6.99 -2.97 23.50
C GLU A 3 7.22 -2.74 21.99
N SER A 4 8.45 -2.34 21.68
CA SER A 4 8.95 -2.15 20.33
C SER A 4 9.36 -3.50 19.74
N VAL A 5 8.54 -4.04 18.85
CA VAL A 5 8.97 -5.09 17.92
C VAL A 5 9.85 -4.42 16.86
N ASN A 6 11.15 -4.67 16.91
CA ASN A 6 12.11 -4.19 15.90
C ASN A 6 11.90 -4.94 14.57
N LEU A 7 11.07 -4.37 13.69
CA LEU A 7 11.17 -4.59 12.24
C LEU A 7 12.09 -3.50 11.66
N SER A 8 12.97 -3.86 10.72
CA SER A 8 14.12 -3.08 10.26
C SER A 8 13.86 -1.68 9.65
N MET A 9 12.61 -1.21 9.58
CA MET A 9 12.25 0.19 9.37
C MET A 9 10.88 0.45 10.00
N SER A 10 10.75 1.43 10.89
CA SER A 10 9.45 1.85 11.41
C SER A 10 8.66 2.61 10.33
N LYS A 11 8.01 1.89 9.42
CA LYS A 11 7.12 2.50 8.43
C LYS A 11 5.88 3.07 9.10
N LYS A 12 5.58 4.34 8.88
CA LYS A 12 4.37 5.00 9.37
C LYS A 12 3.21 4.75 8.40
N ILE A 13 2.21 4.01 8.86
CA ILE A 13 1.02 3.71 8.06
C ILE A 13 -0.10 4.69 8.42
N HIS A 14 -0.59 5.41 7.41
CA HIS A 14 -1.74 6.30 7.47
C HIS A 14 -3.00 5.55 7.03
N ALA A 15 -4.11 5.75 7.73
CA ALA A 15 -5.38 5.17 7.35
C ALA A 15 -5.84 5.74 5.99
N VAL A 16 -6.42 4.87 5.16
CA VAL A 16 -6.92 5.23 3.82
C VAL A 16 -8.41 4.94 3.79
N TYR A 17 -9.19 5.98 3.53
CA TYR A 17 -10.64 5.91 3.51
C TYR A 17 -11.14 6.20 2.09
N PHE A 18 -12.10 5.41 1.62
CA PHE A 18 -12.68 5.56 0.27
C PHE A 18 -14.12 6.09 0.29
N GLY A 19 -14.75 6.13 1.46
CA GLY A 19 -16.12 6.61 1.63
C GLY A 19 -16.60 6.43 3.07
N ASP A 20 -17.84 6.85 3.30
CA ASP A 20 -18.50 6.84 4.60
C ASP A 20 -19.87 6.20 4.43
N LEU A 21 -20.06 4.98 4.97
CA LEU A 21 -21.29 4.21 4.76
C LEU A 21 -22.51 4.77 5.50
N SER A 22 -22.34 5.77 6.37
CA SER A 22 -23.47 6.54 6.91
C SER A 22 -24.08 7.51 5.91
N LYS A 23 -23.36 7.81 4.82
CA LYS A 23 -23.73 8.79 3.78
C LYS A 23 -23.82 8.18 2.39
N ASP A 24 -22.93 7.23 2.09
CA ASP A 24 -22.81 6.55 0.82
C ASP A 24 -23.30 5.10 0.93
N THR A 25 -23.96 4.59 -0.11
CA THR A 25 -24.15 3.15 -0.27
C THR A 25 -22.83 2.46 -0.62
N VAL A 26 -22.74 1.15 -0.35
CA VAL A 26 -21.59 0.32 -0.77
C VAL A 26 -21.35 0.43 -2.27
N LYS A 27 -22.42 0.45 -3.08
CA LYS A 27 -22.32 0.57 -4.55
C LYS A 27 -21.69 1.91 -4.96
N GLU A 28 -22.01 3.00 -4.27
CA GLU A 28 -21.40 4.31 -4.55
C GLU A 28 -19.92 4.30 -4.18
N VAL A 29 -19.55 3.87 -2.97
CA VAL A 29 -18.14 3.76 -2.56
C VAL A 29 -17.35 2.86 -3.51
N TRP A 30 -17.93 1.71 -3.89
CA TRP A 30 -17.34 0.78 -4.84
C TRP A 30 -17.07 1.42 -6.21
N ASN A 31 -17.86 2.42 -6.61
CA ASN A 31 -17.73 3.07 -7.91
C ASN A 31 -17.00 4.41 -7.87
N LYS A 32 -16.59 4.91 -6.70
CA LYS A 32 -15.73 6.10 -6.57
C LYS A 32 -14.40 5.86 -7.28
N GLU A 33 -13.93 6.89 -7.99
CA GLU A 33 -12.72 6.81 -8.81
C GLU A 33 -11.49 6.47 -7.96
N SER A 34 -11.40 7.01 -6.74
CA SER A 34 -10.34 6.69 -5.80
C SER A 34 -10.26 5.20 -5.47
N TYR A 35 -11.41 4.54 -5.23
CA TYR A 35 -11.45 3.12 -4.92
C TYR A 35 -11.24 2.25 -6.16
N LYS A 36 -11.79 2.66 -7.31
CA LYS A 36 -11.56 2.00 -8.61
C LYS A 36 -10.07 1.96 -8.95
N ARG A 37 -9.39 3.11 -8.91
CA ARG A 37 -7.95 3.19 -9.16
C ARG A 37 -7.16 2.37 -8.15
N PHE A 38 -7.50 2.48 -6.86
CA PHE A 38 -6.86 1.70 -5.81
C PHE A 38 -6.92 0.20 -6.11
N ARG A 39 -8.12 -0.36 -6.31
CA ARG A 39 -8.29 -1.81 -6.51
C ARG A 39 -7.68 -2.30 -7.83
N GLU A 40 -7.71 -1.48 -8.89
CA GLU A 40 -7.14 -1.88 -10.19
C GLU A 40 -5.62 -2.05 -10.10
N ILE A 41 -4.93 -1.09 -9.48
CA ILE A 41 -3.49 -1.20 -9.18
C ILE A 41 -3.21 -2.49 -8.39
N ARG A 42 -4.07 -2.80 -7.40
CA ARG A 42 -3.89 -3.95 -6.50
C ARG A 42 -4.22 -5.29 -7.14
N ARG A 43 -5.00 -5.30 -8.21
CA ARG A 43 -5.35 -6.54 -8.92
C ARG A 43 -4.14 -7.18 -9.57
N ASN A 44 -3.23 -6.36 -10.10
CA ASN A 44 -1.98 -6.80 -10.73
C ASN A 44 -0.78 -6.22 -9.97
N MET A 45 -0.66 -6.51 -8.67
CA MET A 45 0.38 -5.89 -7.82
C MET A 45 1.80 -6.10 -8.35
N ALA A 46 2.11 -7.31 -8.84
CA ALA A 46 3.44 -7.63 -9.34
C ALA A 46 3.87 -6.78 -10.55
N GLU A 47 2.91 -6.25 -11.29
CA GLU A 47 3.15 -5.39 -12.46
C GLU A 47 3.12 -3.89 -12.07
N ASN A 48 2.25 -3.54 -11.11
CA ASN A 48 1.94 -2.15 -10.79
C ASN A 48 2.69 -1.60 -9.56
N ILE A 49 3.29 -2.46 -8.74
CA ILE A 49 3.93 -2.08 -7.47
C ILE A 49 5.35 -2.61 -7.45
N LEU A 50 6.31 -1.69 -7.36
CA LEU A 50 7.72 -2.04 -7.33
C LEU A 50 8.18 -2.40 -5.91
N TRP A 51 8.75 -3.59 -5.79
CA TRP A 51 9.39 -4.05 -4.56
C TRP A 51 10.60 -3.19 -4.21
N CYS A 52 10.62 -2.68 -2.97
CA CYS A 52 11.74 -1.91 -2.45
C CYS A 52 12.72 -2.73 -1.62
N GLY A 53 12.39 -3.95 -1.18
CA GLY A 53 13.30 -4.74 -0.35
C GLY A 53 14.62 -5.09 -1.03
N ASP A 54 14.64 -5.21 -2.37
CA ASP A 54 15.87 -5.46 -3.14
C ASP A 54 16.59 -4.17 -3.57
N CYS A 55 15.99 -3.02 -3.29
CA CYS A 55 16.59 -1.72 -3.62
C CYS A 55 17.69 -1.38 -2.60
N PRO A 56 18.93 -1.09 -3.02
CA PRO A 56 20.00 -0.75 -2.08
C PRO A 56 19.70 0.53 -1.26
N TYR A 57 18.81 1.40 -1.77
CA TYR A 57 18.42 2.61 -1.06
C TYR A 57 17.36 2.39 0.02
N SER A 58 16.69 1.22 0.06
CA SER A 58 15.63 0.97 1.05
C SER A 58 16.18 1.05 2.47
N THR A 59 17.34 0.43 2.73
CA THR A 59 18.05 0.45 4.01
C THR A 59 18.78 1.77 4.28
N LEU A 60 18.91 2.63 3.28
CA LEU A 60 19.58 3.95 3.38
C LEU A 60 18.59 5.09 3.64
N GLY A 61 17.35 4.78 4.02
CA GLY A 61 16.35 5.78 4.41
C GLY A 61 15.60 6.41 3.23
N CYS A 62 15.39 5.64 2.15
CA CYS A 62 14.52 6.02 1.04
C CYS A 62 13.17 6.58 1.52
N PHE A 63 12.69 7.66 0.90
CA PHE A 63 11.42 8.28 1.27
C PHE A 63 10.21 7.34 1.13
N TYR A 64 10.20 6.52 0.06
CA TYR A 64 9.08 5.63 -0.27
C TYR A 64 8.91 4.42 0.68
N THR A 65 9.87 4.19 1.58
CA THR A 65 9.77 3.15 2.62
C THR A 65 9.31 3.71 3.97
N LYS A 66 9.19 5.05 4.11
CA LYS A 66 8.84 5.70 5.38
C LYS A 66 7.35 5.76 5.64
N THR A 67 6.52 5.97 4.62
CA THR A 67 5.05 6.07 4.75
C THR A 67 4.34 5.25 3.68
N ASN A 68 3.01 5.12 3.79
CA ASN A 68 2.15 4.56 2.74
C ASN A 68 1.47 5.65 1.89
N GLU A 69 1.93 6.90 1.94
CA GLU A 69 1.28 8.00 1.21
C GLU A 69 1.50 7.88 -0.30
N MET A 70 2.67 7.39 -0.72
CA MET A 70 3.01 7.22 -2.14
C MET A 70 4.13 6.18 -2.32
N ASP A 71 4.15 5.46 -3.44
CA ASP A 71 5.30 4.64 -3.87
C ASP A 71 6.07 5.24 -5.06
N ARG A 72 7.14 4.56 -5.51
CA ARG A 72 7.96 5.01 -6.64
C ARG A 72 7.21 5.16 -7.96
N TYR A 73 6.06 4.53 -8.13
CA TYR A 73 5.21 4.62 -9.32
C TYR A 73 4.09 5.66 -9.14
N ALA A 74 4.16 6.47 -8.07
CA ALA A 74 3.14 7.45 -7.70
C ALA A 74 1.77 6.82 -7.42
N ASN A 75 1.72 5.54 -7.01
CA ASN A 75 0.48 4.96 -6.52
C ASN A 75 0.16 5.51 -5.13
N ILE A 76 -1.11 5.83 -4.92
CA ILE A 76 -1.62 6.34 -3.65
C ILE A 76 -2.80 5.45 -3.21
N PRO A 77 -2.75 4.88 -1.99
CA PRO A 77 -1.57 4.75 -1.12
C PRO A 77 -0.42 3.98 -1.79
N GLY A 78 0.79 4.10 -1.27
CA GLY A 78 1.94 3.29 -1.66
C GLY A 78 1.98 1.92 -0.99
N CYS A 79 2.60 0.93 -1.64
CA CYS A 79 2.69 -0.46 -1.16
C CYS A 79 4.11 -1.06 -1.27
N SER A 80 5.13 -0.21 -1.26
CA SER A 80 6.54 -0.48 -1.63
C SER A 80 7.26 -1.67 -0.98
N GLU A 81 6.71 -2.26 0.09
CA GLU A 81 7.31 -3.39 0.84
C GLU A 81 6.29 -4.52 1.04
N CYS A 82 5.29 -4.58 0.16
CA CYS A 82 4.21 -5.53 0.24
C CYS A 82 4.61 -6.88 -0.39
N ILE A 83 4.56 -7.95 0.38
CA ILE A 83 4.85 -9.32 -0.09
C ILE A 83 3.92 -9.80 -1.22
N TYR A 84 2.73 -9.20 -1.34
CA TYR A 84 1.81 -9.45 -2.45
C TYR A 84 2.34 -8.92 -3.78
N GLY A 85 3.14 -7.85 -3.77
CA GLY A 85 3.80 -7.33 -4.98
C GLY A 85 4.90 -8.24 -5.52
N LEU A 86 5.41 -9.17 -4.71
CA LEU A 86 6.39 -10.17 -5.14
C LEU A 86 5.76 -11.54 -5.46
N ASN A 87 4.43 -11.67 -5.39
CA ASN A 87 3.73 -12.96 -5.42
C ASN A 87 4.22 -13.96 -4.35
N LEU A 88 4.87 -13.49 -3.28
CA LEU A 88 5.30 -14.35 -2.16
C LEU A 88 4.12 -14.74 -1.26
N ALA A 89 3.10 -13.90 -1.22
CA ALA A 89 1.79 -14.22 -0.69
C ALA A 89 0.74 -13.76 -1.70
N GLN A 90 -0.35 -14.52 -1.79
CA GLN A 90 -1.50 -14.18 -2.62
C GLN A 90 -2.76 -14.40 -1.80
N CYS A 91 -3.76 -13.55 -2.00
CA CYS A 91 -5.09 -13.88 -1.50
C CYS A 91 -5.57 -15.11 -2.26
N ASN A 92 -6.06 -16.10 -1.53
CA ASN A 92 -6.83 -17.22 -2.04
C ASN A 92 -8.17 -16.69 -2.55
N ILE A 93 -8.17 -16.18 -3.79
CA ILE A 93 -9.37 -15.83 -4.55
C ILE A 93 -9.84 -17.07 -5.30
#